data_AF-A0A8J8H3G3-F1
#
_entry.id   AF-A0A8J8H3G3-F1
#
_cell.length_a   1.000
_cell.length_b   1.000
_cell.length_c   1.000
_cell.angle_alpha   90.00
_cell.angle_beta   90.00
_cell.angle_gamma   90.00
#
_symmetry.space_group_name_H-M   'P 1'
#
loop_
_entity.id
_entity.type
_entity.pdbx_description
1 polymer ?
#
loop_
_entity_poly.entity_id
_entity_poly.type
_entity_poly.pdbx_seq_one_letter_code
_entity_poly.pdbx_strand_id
1 'polypeptide(L)'
;MGKCMHGCGRSAGRYGKVVFNFAGYKFKITKLGSQCEECAKEKFLKNFDIWQGRLIKNKKGIIVDWSFYSGVHNDIKPQLNEILLALGVLEYKRKGNWEIVGSGMILNPGNLGGALYFTRRKDVVAFAKTNYGRAHYFCEIRKISAVIDKEKFSKS
;
A
#
# COMPACT_ATOMS: atom_id res chain seq x y z
N MET A 1 20.48 -22.13 3.28
CA MET A 1 20.04 -20.82 2.75
C MET A 1 20.70 -20.61 1.40
N GLY A 2 19.95 -20.24 0.36
CA GLY A 2 20.51 -20.01 -0.99
C GLY A 2 21.18 -18.64 -1.12
N LYS A 3 21.89 -18.41 -2.23
CA LYS A 3 22.42 -17.08 -2.58
C LYS A 3 21.27 -16.13 -2.95
N CYS A 4 21.46 -14.83 -2.72
CA CYS A 4 20.51 -13.82 -3.17
C CYS A 4 20.34 -13.87 -4.70
N MET A 5 19.09 -13.87 -5.17
CA MET A 5 18.77 -13.92 -6.60
C MET A 5 19.29 -12.74 -7.42
N HIS A 6 19.67 -11.64 -6.78
CA HIS A 6 20.20 -10.43 -7.43
C HIS A 6 21.73 -10.47 -7.62
N GLY A 7 22.39 -11.61 -7.34
CA GLY A 7 23.81 -11.79 -7.64
C GLY A 7 24.79 -11.03 -6.73
N CYS A 8 24.33 -10.38 -5.66
CA CYS A 8 25.15 -9.53 -4.79
C CYS A 8 26.15 -10.29 -3.88
N GLY A 9 26.32 -11.60 -4.06
CA GLY A 9 27.18 -12.45 -3.22
C GLY A 9 26.66 -12.74 -1.81
N ARG A 10 25.69 -11.99 -1.30
CA ARG A 10 25.09 -12.17 0.04
C ARG A 10 24.08 -13.34 0.06
N SER A 11 23.90 -13.94 1.22
CA SER A 11 22.89 -14.99 1.42
C SER A 11 21.46 -14.43 1.37
N ALA A 12 20.57 -15.17 0.71
CA ALA A 12 19.15 -14.93 0.82
C ALA A 12 18.68 -15.25 2.25
N GLY A 13 17.64 -14.54 2.71
CA GLY A 13 17.08 -14.70 4.05
C GLY A 13 15.60 -15.06 4.03
N ARG A 14 14.98 -15.29 5.19
CA ARG A 14 13.54 -15.57 5.28
C ARG A 14 12.69 -14.44 4.70
N TYR A 15 11.50 -14.79 4.22
CA TYR A 15 10.46 -13.79 3.92
C TYR A 15 10.13 -13.00 5.18
N GLY A 16 9.95 -11.69 5.07
CA GLY A 16 9.69 -10.86 6.23
C GLY A 16 9.46 -9.39 5.92
N LYS A 17 9.38 -8.60 6.99
CA LYS A 17 9.32 -7.14 6.91
C LYS A 17 10.67 -6.56 7.30
N VAL A 18 11.12 -5.59 6.51
CA VAL A 18 12.34 -4.82 6.79
C VAL A 18 11.91 -3.41 7.12
N VAL A 19 12.40 -2.90 8.25
CA VAL A 19 12.13 -1.53 8.71
C VAL A 19 13.41 -0.73 8.67
N PHE A 20 13.39 0.43 8.02
CA PHE A 20 14.56 1.29 7.92
C PHE A 20 14.15 2.76 7.76
N ASN A 21 15.07 3.67 8.06
CA ASN A 21 14.85 5.10 7.88
C ASN A 21 15.60 5.59 6.64
N PHE A 22 14.96 6.42 5.82
CA PHE A 22 15.59 7.06 4.66
C PHE A 22 14.88 8.37 4.31
N ALA A 23 15.64 9.43 4.01
CA ALA A 23 15.15 10.75 3.62
C ALA A 23 14.05 11.34 4.56
N GLY A 24 14.14 11.05 5.86
CA GLY A 24 13.17 11.51 6.87
C GLY A 24 11.92 10.63 7.01
N TYR A 25 11.84 9.52 6.30
CA TYR A 25 10.74 8.55 6.41
C TYR A 25 11.20 7.29 7.15
N LYS A 26 10.26 6.68 7.88
CA LYS A 26 10.39 5.32 8.40
C LYS A 26 9.60 4.38 7.48
N PHE A 27 10.31 3.56 6.72
CA PHE A 27 9.71 2.59 5.79
C PHE A 27 9.54 1.22 6.43
N LYS A 28 8.48 0.51 6.05
CA LYS A 28 8.25 -0.91 6.36
C LYS A 28 7.97 -1.70 5.08
N ILE A 29 9.01 -2.24 4.45
CA ILE A 29 8.91 -2.93 3.16
C ILE A 29 8.75 -4.45 3.33
N THR A 30 8.24 -5.11 2.30
CA THR A 30 8.24 -6.58 2.22
C THR A 30 9.54 -7.08 1.60
N LYS A 31 10.21 -8.02 2.27
CA LYS A 31 11.38 -8.71 1.75
C LYS A 31 11.01 -10.13 1.35
N LEU A 32 11.27 -10.50 0.10
CA LEU A 32 11.09 -11.87 -0.40
C LEU A 32 12.11 -12.84 0.20
N GLY A 33 11.76 -14.14 0.22
CA GLY A 33 12.66 -15.20 0.69
C GLY A 33 13.90 -15.39 -0.20
N SER A 34 13.81 -15.01 -1.48
CA SER A 34 14.87 -15.13 -2.49
C SER A 34 15.89 -13.99 -2.49
N GLN A 35 15.67 -12.94 -1.70
CA GLN A 35 16.54 -11.76 -1.68
C GLN A 35 17.19 -11.55 -0.30
N CYS A 36 18.33 -10.88 -0.28
CA CYS A 36 18.88 -10.32 0.95
C CYS A 36 18.18 -9.00 1.29
N GLU A 37 18.39 -8.51 2.51
CA GLU A 37 17.78 -7.26 2.98
C GLU A 37 18.23 -6.04 2.17
N GLU A 38 19.52 -5.93 1.89
CA GLU A 38 20.08 -4.78 1.17
C GLU A 38 19.54 -4.68 -0.27
N CYS A 39 19.46 -5.79 -1.00
CA CYS A 39 18.85 -5.76 -2.33
C CYS A 39 17.35 -5.42 -2.29
N ALA A 40 16.64 -5.79 -1.22
CA ALA A 40 15.25 -5.39 -1.04
C ALA A 40 15.12 -3.88 -0.84
N LYS A 41 15.99 -3.30 0.00
CA LYS A 41 16.06 -1.85 0.23
C LYS A 41 16.43 -1.13 -1.06
N GLU A 42 17.49 -1.52 -1.75
CA GLU A 42 17.94 -0.91 -3.01
C GLU A 42 16.85 -0.92 -4.08
N LYS A 43 16.19 -2.08 -4.28
CA LYS A 43 15.07 -2.18 -5.22
C LYS A 43 13.93 -1.22 -4.87
N PHE A 44 13.54 -1.20 -3.59
CA PHE A 44 12.50 -0.29 -3.12
C PHE A 44 12.90 1.17 -3.30
N LEU A 45 14.14 1.54 -2.94
CA LEU A 45 14.62 2.92 -3.01
C LEU A 45 14.70 3.41 -4.45
N LYS A 46 15.14 2.57 -5.40
CA LYS A 46 15.07 2.88 -6.84
C LYS A 46 13.64 3.23 -7.27
N ASN A 47 12.66 2.43 -6.85
CA ASN A 47 11.25 2.71 -7.14
C ASN A 47 10.75 3.98 -6.43
N PHE A 48 11.14 4.18 -5.17
CA PHE A 48 10.78 5.36 -4.40
C PHE A 48 11.32 6.64 -5.02
N ASP A 49 12.57 6.66 -5.48
CA ASP A 49 13.19 7.84 -6.08
C ASP A 49 12.52 8.26 -7.40
N ILE A 50 12.05 7.29 -8.20
CA ILE A 50 11.30 7.56 -9.44
C ILE A 50 9.99 8.30 -9.13
N TRP A 51 9.26 7.86 -8.10
CA TRP A 51 7.88 8.30 -7.90
C TRP A 51 7.68 9.33 -6.77
N GLN A 52 8.59 9.44 -5.80
CA GLN A 52 8.36 10.22 -4.58
C GLN A 52 7.99 11.67 -4.85
N GLY A 53 8.65 12.32 -5.82
CA GLY A 53 8.45 13.74 -6.11
C GLY A 53 7.09 14.05 -6.74
N ARG A 54 6.44 13.04 -7.32
CA ARG A 54 5.10 13.16 -7.90
C ARG A 54 4.02 12.64 -6.96
N LEU A 55 4.32 11.59 -6.19
CA LEU A 55 3.37 10.93 -5.31
C LEU A 55 3.24 11.65 -3.95
N ILE A 56 4.31 12.24 -3.41
CA ILE A 56 4.33 12.82 -2.06
C ILE A 56 4.57 14.32 -2.11
N LYS A 57 3.54 15.13 -1.77
CA LYS A 57 3.61 16.61 -1.79
C LYS A 57 4.34 17.22 -0.61
N ASN A 58 4.42 16.53 0.52
CA ASN A 58 5.08 17.05 1.72
C ASN A 58 5.70 15.91 2.56
N LYS A 59 6.99 16.06 2.87
CA LYS A 59 7.77 15.12 3.69
C LYS A 59 7.42 15.22 5.18
N LYS A 60 7.14 16.44 5.69
CA LYS A 60 6.71 16.71 7.07
C LYS A 60 5.20 16.41 7.19
N GLY A 61 4.84 15.13 7.19
CA GLY A 61 3.46 14.67 7.43
C GLY A 61 2.80 13.83 6.34
N ILE A 62 3.58 13.27 5.40
CA ILE A 62 3.18 12.39 4.28
C ILE A 62 1.82 12.81 3.69
N ILE A 63 1.84 13.76 2.77
CA ILE A 63 0.68 14.17 1.98
C ILE A 63 0.77 13.49 0.62
N VAL A 64 -0.21 12.65 0.29
CA VAL A 64 -0.25 11.92 -0.98
C VAL A 64 -0.97 12.74 -2.04
N ASP A 65 -0.40 12.82 -3.24
CA ASP A 65 -1.09 13.33 -4.42
C ASP A 65 -2.01 12.25 -5.02
N TRP A 66 -3.24 12.19 -4.53
CA TRP A 66 -4.23 11.25 -5.03
C TRP A 66 -4.68 11.57 -6.47
N SER A 67 -4.56 12.83 -6.93
CA SER A 67 -4.83 13.20 -8.32
C SER A 67 -3.79 12.62 -9.27
N PHE A 68 -2.51 12.70 -8.91
CA PHE A 68 -1.44 12.01 -9.63
C PHE A 68 -1.68 10.49 -9.63
N TYR A 69 -1.94 9.89 -8.47
CA TYR A 69 -2.22 8.44 -8.36
C TYR A 69 -3.38 7.99 -9.26
N SER A 70 -4.47 8.78 -9.32
CA SER A 70 -5.63 8.45 -10.15
C SER A 70 -5.37 8.59 -11.65
N GLY A 71 -4.49 9.52 -12.03
CA GLY A 71 -4.16 9.81 -13.42
C GLY A 71 -3.14 8.88 -14.05
N VAL A 72 -2.42 8.06 -13.28
CA VAL A 72 -1.46 7.09 -13.85
C VAL A 72 -2.15 5.83 -14.38
N HIS A 73 -1.49 5.19 -15.35
CA HIS A 73 -1.92 3.92 -15.91
C HIS A 73 -1.89 2.80 -14.85
N ASN A 74 -2.74 1.77 -15.04
CA ASN A 74 -2.98 0.74 -14.03
C ASN A 74 -1.76 -0.17 -13.76
N ASP A 75 -0.82 -0.27 -14.70
CA ASP A 75 0.44 -1.00 -14.56
C ASP A 75 1.45 -0.33 -13.60
N ILE A 76 1.32 0.99 -13.42
CA ILE A 76 2.14 1.78 -12.49
C ILE A 76 1.60 1.67 -11.05
N LYS A 77 0.29 1.51 -10.88
CA LYS A 77 -0.38 1.49 -9.55
C LYS A 77 0.23 0.48 -8.58
N PRO A 78 0.63 -0.75 -8.96
CA PRO A 78 1.32 -1.67 -8.06
C PRO A 78 2.59 -1.09 -7.42
N GLN A 79 3.38 -0.33 -8.20
CA GLN A 79 4.60 0.31 -7.72
C GLN A 79 4.30 1.44 -6.73
N LEU A 80 3.27 2.26 -7.02
CA LEU A 80 2.81 3.31 -6.11
C LEU A 80 2.24 2.73 -4.81
N ASN A 81 1.45 1.65 -4.92
CA ASN A 81 0.89 0.94 -3.78
C ASN A 81 1.98 0.35 -2.88
N GLU A 82 3.08 -0.15 -3.44
CA GLU A 82 4.23 -0.60 -2.65
C GLU A 82 4.83 0.55 -1.82
N ILE A 83 4.96 1.75 -2.39
CA ILE A 83 5.42 2.94 -1.67
C ILE A 83 4.44 3.33 -0.57
N LEU A 84 3.14 3.37 -0.87
CA LEU A 84 2.09 3.74 0.09
C LEU A 84 1.96 2.72 1.24
N LEU A 85 2.16 1.44 0.96
CA LEU A 85 2.27 0.36 1.96
C LEU A 85 3.51 0.57 2.85
N ALA A 86 4.65 0.87 2.24
CA ALA A 86 5.91 1.07 2.96
C ALA A 86 5.85 2.30 3.88
N LEU A 87 5.14 3.35 3.46
CA LEU A 87 4.87 4.57 4.23
C LEU A 87 3.75 4.41 5.27
N GLY A 88 3.04 3.28 5.27
CA GLY A 88 1.91 3.03 6.17
C GLY A 88 0.67 3.88 5.88
N VAL A 89 0.52 4.41 4.66
CA VAL A 89 -0.71 5.09 4.21
C VAL A 89 -1.79 4.06 3.87
N LEU A 90 -1.36 2.92 3.33
CA LEU A 90 -2.20 1.75 3.04
C LEU A 90 -1.75 0.55 3.87
N GLU A 91 -2.64 -0.40 4.09
CA GLU A 91 -2.35 -1.67 4.77
C GLU A 91 -3.22 -2.82 4.23
N TYR A 92 -2.74 -4.06 4.27
CA TYR A 92 -3.57 -5.24 3.96
C TYR A 92 -4.62 -5.55 5.03
N LYS A 93 -4.42 -5.04 6.25
CA LYS A 93 -5.30 -5.31 7.40
C LYS A 93 -6.60 -4.52 7.25
N ARG A 94 -7.73 -5.22 7.24
CA ARG A 94 -9.08 -4.61 7.24
C ARG A 94 -9.42 -3.92 8.55
N LYS A 95 -9.40 -4.68 9.65
CA LYS A 95 -9.87 -4.23 10.97
C LYS A 95 -9.10 -3.01 11.45
N GLY A 96 -9.82 -1.94 11.76
CA GLY A 96 -9.32 -0.65 12.25
C GLY A 96 -9.07 0.39 11.17
N ASN A 97 -9.06 -0.01 9.90
CA ASN A 97 -8.74 0.83 8.75
C ASN A 97 -10.01 1.22 7.97
N TRP A 98 -9.84 2.04 6.93
CA TRP A 98 -10.93 2.62 6.16
C TRP A 98 -11.07 1.98 4.78
N GLU A 99 -12.32 1.84 4.33
CA GLU A 99 -12.68 1.39 3.00
C GLU A 99 -13.70 2.30 2.34
N ILE A 100 -13.73 2.22 1.02
CA ILE A 100 -14.72 2.82 0.14
C ILE A 100 -15.51 1.66 -0.44
N VAL A 101 -16.83 1.71 -0.29
CA VAL A 101 -17.74 0.71 -0.83
C VAL A 101 -18.70 1.40 -1.79
N GLY A 102 -18.96 0.79 -2.94
CA GLY A 102 -19.97 1.23 -3.89
C GLY A 102 -20.60 0.05 -4.58
N SER A 103 -21.93 0.01 -4.65
CA SER A 103 -22.70 -1.06 -5.31
C SER A 103 -22.28 -2.49 -4.89
N GLY A 104 -21.97 -2.67 -3.60
CA GLY A 104 -21.53 -3.98 -3.06
C GLY A 104 -20.05 -4.33 -3.29
N MET A 105 -19.27 -3.47 -3.93
CA MET A 105 -17.84 -3.68 -4.22
C MET A 105 -16.94 -2.80 -3.35
N ILE A 106 -15.75 -3.31 -3.03
CA ILE A 106 -14.67 -2.51 -2.44
C ILE A 106 -13.98 -1.73 -3.55
N LEU A 107 -13.95 -0.41 -3.42
CA LEU A 107 -13.39 0.53 -4.39
C LEU A 107 -12.00 1.06 -3.99
N ASN A 108 -11.37 0.44 -2.99
CA ASN A 108 -10.04 0.84 -2.58
C ASN A 108 -8.98 0.52 -3.64
N PRO A 109 -7.79 1.15 -3.56
CA PRO A 109 -6.58 0.65 -4.22
C PRO A 109 -6.38 -0.85 -3.96
N GLY A 110 -5.90 -1.56 -4.98
CA GLY A 110 -5.62 -3.00 -4.89
C GLY A 110 -4.28 -3.36 -5.52
N ASN A 111 -3.73 -4.48 -5.07
CA ASN A 111 -2.60 -5.17 -5.70
C ASN A 111 -3.03 -6.61 -6.03
N LEU A 112 -2.11 -7.42 -6.58
CA LEU A 112 -2.35 -8.85 -6.82
C LEU A 112 -2.86 -9.60 -5.57
N GLY A 113 -2.52 -9.13 -4.37
CA GLY A 113 -2.99 -9.69 -3.09
C GLY A 113 -4.38 -9.22 -2.64
N GLY A 114 -5.11 -8.46 -3.45
CA GLY A 114 -6.44 -7.93 -3.14
C GLY A 114 -6.45 -6.46 -2.72
N ALA A 115 -7.58 -6.04 -2.15
CA ALA A 115 -7.81 -4.67 -1.71
C ALA A 115 -6.87 -4.26 -0.55
N LEU A 116 -6.41 -3.02 -0.61
CA LEU A 116 -5.65 -2.35 0.43
C LEU A 116 -6.58 -1.41 1.19
N TYR A 117 -6.29 -1.15 2.46
CA TYR A 117 -7.14 -0.34 3.34
C TYR A 117 -6.39 0.91 3.79
N PHE A 118 -7.08 2.04 3.80
CA PHE A 118 -6.47 3.31 4.18
C PHE A 118 -6.31 3.37 5.69
N THR A 119 -5.13 3.76 6.16
CA THR A 119 -4.86 3.89 7.59
C THR A 119 -5.33 5.23 8.16
N ARG A 120 -5.57 6.22 7.30
CA ARG A 120 -5.96 7.59 7.69
C ARG A 120 -7.23 8.04 6.99
N ARG A 121 -8.16 8.63 7.76
CA ARG A 121 -9.44 9.17 7.23
C ARG A 121 -9.22 10.21 6.13
N LYS A 122 -8.20 11.08 6.27
CA LYS A 122 -7.92 12.13 5.30
C LYS A 122 -7.61 11.59 3.90
N ASP A 123 -6.93 10.45 3.82
CA ASP A 123 -6.53 9.85 2.54
C ASP A 123 -7.71 9.15 1.86
N VAL A 124 -8.50 8.37 2.60
CA VAL A 124 -9.69 7.72 2.02
C VAL A 124 -10.68 8.75 1.49
N VAL A 125 -10.86 9.87 2.21
CA VAL A 125 -11.73 10.98 1.76
C VAL A 125 -11.15 11.65 0.52
N ALA A 126 -9.86 11.97 0.52
CA ALA A 126 -9.22 12.60 -0.63
C ALA A 126 -9.27 11.70 -1.87
N PHE A 127 -8.95 10.41 -1.73
CA PHE A 127 -9.04 9.43 -2.79
C PHE A 127 -10.48 9.28 -3.31
N ALA A 128 -11.46 9.14 -2.42
CA ALA A 128 -12.86 9.01 -2.81
C ALA A 128 -13.35 10.23 -3.61
N LYS A 129 -13.01 11.44 -3.16
CA LYS A 129 -13.34 12.68 -3.88
C LYS A 129 -12.72 12.71 -5.27
N THR A 130 -11.45 12.35 -5.39
CA THR A 130 -10.74 12.36 -6.67
C THR A 130 -11.28 11.32 -7.66
N ASN A 131 -11.60 10.10 -7.20
CA ASN A 131 -11.95 8.99 -8.08
C ASN A 131 -13.46 8.84 -8.30
N TYR A 132 -14.27 9.21 -7.30
CA TYR A 132 -15.70 8.90 -7.26
C TYR A 132 -16.56 10.13 -6.94
N GLY A 133 -15.98 11.31 -6.76
CA GLY A 133 -16.73 12.53 -6.42
C GLY A 133 -17.74 12.97 -7.50
N ARG A 134 -17.63 12.42 -8.71
CA ARG A 134 -18.57 12.63 -9.83
C ARG A 134 -19.32 11.35 -10.22
N ALA A 135 -19.23 10.29 -9.42
CA ALA A 135 -19.93 9.05 -9.70
C ALA A 135 -21.45 9.24 -9.57
N HIS A 136 -22.21 8.63 -10.48
CA HIS A 136 -23.68 8.62 -10.43
C HIS A 136 -24.25 7.48 -9.57
N TYR A 137 -23.39 6.68 -8.93
CA TYR A 137 -23.76 5.59 -8.05
C TYR A 137 -23.42 5.92 -6.60
N PHE A 138 -24.11 5.24 -5.67
CA PHE A 138 -23.87 5.40 -4.24
C PHE A 138 -22.47 4.95 -3.85
N CYS A 139 -21.77 5.79 -3.09
CA CYS A 139 -20.43 5.54 -2.57
C CYS A 139 -20.40 5.91 -1.09
N GLU A 140 -19.86 5.01 -0.26
CA GLU A 140 -19.76 5.19 1.18
C GLU A 140 -18.32 4.96 1.67
N ILE A 141 -17.89 5.79 2.61
CA ILE A 141 -16.62 5.61 3.32
C ILE A 141 -16.92 5.03 4.70
N ARG A 142 -16.36 3.87 4.99
CA ARG A 142 -16.58 3.13 6.25
C ARG A 142 -15.28 2.93 7.01
N LYS A 143 -15.34 3.00 8.34
CA LYS A 143 -14.28 2.50 9.22
C LYS A 143 -14.63 1.07 9.63
N ILE A 144 -13.74 0.13 9.37
CA ILE A 144 -13.99 -1.30 9.63
C ILE A 144 -13.69 -1.57 11.11
N SER A 145 -14.72 -1.65 11.96
CA SER A 145 -14.56 -1.88 13.41
C SER A 145 -14.32 -3.35 13.75
N ALA A 146 -14.91 -4.27 12.99
CA ALA A 146 -14.85 -5.70 13.19
C ALA A 146 -14.68 -6.46 11.87
N VAL A 147 -14.09 -7.65 11.96
CA VAL A 147 -13.99 -8.63 10.87
C VAL A 147 -14.35 -9.97 11.49
N ILE A 148 -15.33 -10.65 10.90
CA ILE A 148 -15.74 -12.00 11.28
C ILE A 148 -15.20 -12.94 10.22
N ASP A 149 -14.32 -13.84 10.63
CA ASP A 149 -13.70 -14.82 9.74
C ASP A 149 -14.72 -15.89 9.35
N LYS A 150 -14.57 -16.46 8.14
CA LYS A 150 -15.45 -17.51 7.61
C LYS A 150 -15.71 -18.63 8.62
N GLU A 151 -14.66 -19.11 9.26
CA GLU A 151 -14.71 -20.19 10.24
C GLU A 151 -15.58 -19.89 11.45
N LYS A 152 -15.82 -18.62 11.78
CA LYS A 152 -16.63 -18.19 12.93
C LYS A 152 -18.12 -18.14 12.62
N PHE A 153 -18.52 -17.88 11.36
CA PHE A 153 -19.93 -17.82 10.97
C PHE A 153 -20.39 -19.06 10.19
N SER A 154 -19.47 -19.94 9.79
CA SER A 154 -19.83 -21.23 9.16
C SER A 154 -20.08 -22.35 10.18
N LYS A 155 -19.98 -22.06 11.47
CA LYS A 155 -20.21 -23.00 12.59
C LYS A 155 -21.45 -22.64 13.43
N SER A 156 -22.24 -21.68 12.94
CA SER A 156 -23.52 -21.22 13.48
C SER A 156 -24.62 -21.62 12.52
#